data_AF-A0A967WS39-F1
#
_entry.id   AF-A0A967WS39-F1
#
_cell.length_a   1.000
_cell.length_b   1.000
_cell.length_c   1.000
_cell.angle_alpha   90.00
_cell.angle_beta   90.00
_cell.angle_gamma   90.00
#
_symmetry.space_group_name_H-M   'P 1'
#
loop_
_entity.id
_entity.type
_entity.pdbx_description
1 polymer ?
#
loop_
_entity_poly.entity_id
_entity_poly.type
_entity_poly.pdbx_seq_one_letter_code
_entity_poly.pdbx_strand_id
1 'polypeptide(L)' 'GLGFLLALSAEEQVTDAEYYSERVLPNGWRLQSREAVMYYRIFREHFGEMADLSWMGRMEEVAQV' A
#
# COMPACT_ATOMS: atom_id res chain seq x y z
N GLY A 1 17.29 0.55 8.43
CA GLY A 1 17.34 0.69 6.96
C GLY A 1 16.20 1.57 6.48
N LEU A 2 16.22 2.04 5.22
CA LEU A 2 15.24 2.99 4.68
C LEU A 2 13.79 2.47 4.76
N GLY A 3 13.56 1.18 4.50
CA GLY A 3 12.23 0.56 4.59
C GLY A 3 11.59 0.63 5.99
N PHE A 4 12.39 0.58 7.05
CA PHE A 4 11.86 0.72 8.42
C PHE A 4 11.31 2.12 8.69
N LEU A 5 11.95 3.16 8.15
CA LEU A 5 11.48 4.55 8.31
C LEU A 5 10.18 4.79 7.53
N LEU A 6 10.04 4.15 6.36
CA LEU A 6 8.84 4.22 5.54
C LEU A 6 7.66 3.50 6.21
N ALA A 7 7.89 2.30 6.75
CA ALA A 7 6.88 1.58 7.52
C ALA A 7 6.43 2.36 8.76
N LEU A 8 7.35 2.94 9.53
CA LEU A 8 7.02 3.76 10.69
C LEU A 8 6.22 5.01 10.31
N SER A 9 6.62 5.69 9.22
CA SER A 9 5.88 6.84 8.73
C SER A 9 4.49 6.48 8.23
N ALA A 10 4.31 5.29 7.64
CA ALA A 10 3.01 4.79 7.22
C ALA A 10 2.10 4.42 8.41
N GLU A 11 2.65 3.89 9.51
CA GLU A 11 1.90 3.66 10.76
C GLU A 11 1.35 4.95 11.36
N GLU A 12 2.09 6.06 11.25
CA GLU A 12 1.63 7.38 11.74
C GLU A 12 0.59 8.02 10.82
N GLN A 13 0.63 7.72 9.52
CA GLN A 13 -0.21 8.38 8.52
C GLN A 13 -1.46 7.60 8.11
N VAL A 14 -1.48 6.27 8.31
CA VAL A 14 -2.59 5.39 7.92
C VAL A 14 -3.20 4.80 9.19
N THR A 15 -4.40 5.26 9.54
CA THR A 15 -5.14 4.70 10.68
C THR A 15 -5.62 3.28 10.39
N ASP A 16 -5.95 2.51 11.43
CA ASP A 16 -6.54 1.18 11.29
C ASP A 16 -7.79 1.21 10.41
N ALA A 17 -8.65 2.22 10.60
CA ALA A 17 -9.88 2.37 9.84
C ALA A 17 -9.61 2.57 8.34
N GLU A 18 -8.65 3.44 7.99
CA GLU A 18 -8.22 3.66 6.60
C GLU A 18 -7.55 2.41 6.02
N TYR A 19 -6.71 1.72 6.80
CA TYR A 19 -6.12 0.48 6.37
C TYR A 19 -7.19 -0.57 6.02
N TYR A 20 -8.19 -0.76 6.88
CA TYR A 20 -9.23 -1.76 6.64
C TYR A 20 -10.17 -1.40 5.49
N SER A 21 -10.41 -0.11 5.23
CA SER A 21 -11.26 0.35 4.13
C SER A 21 -10.52 0.38 2.78
N GLU A 22 -9.24 0.76 2.76
CA GLU A 22 -8.46 1.01 1.54
C GLU A 22 -7.58 -0.17 1.11
N ARG A 23 -7.35 -1.17 1.98
CA ARG A 23 -6.51 -2.33 1.64
C ARG A 23 -7.06 -3.20 0.50
N VAL A 24 -8.34 -3.07 0.15
CA VAL A 24 -8.95 -3.85 -0.94
C VAL A 24 -8.99 -2.98 -2.19
N LEU A 25 -8.22 -3.39 -3.19
CA LEU A 25 -8.12 -2.69 -4.47
C LEU A 25 -9.33 -3.00 -5.37
N PRO A 26 -9.62 -2.17 -6.39
CA PRO A 26 -10.75 -2.39 -7.31
C PRO A 26 -10.71 -3.73 -8.07
N ASN A 27 -9.51 -4.28 -8.28
CA ASN A 27 -9.31 -5.60 -8.90
C ASN A 27 -9.41 -6.77 -7.90
N GLY A 28 -9.79 -6.51 -6.65
CA GLY A 28 -9.95 -7.50 -5.59
C GLY A 28 -8.65 -7.87 -4.87
N TRP A 29 -7.51 -7.26 -5.22
CA TRP A 29 -6.26 -7.50 -4.50
C TRP A 29 -6.30 -6.93 -3.09
N ARG A 30 -5.58 -7.57 -2.16
CA ARG A 30 -5.49 -7.14 -0.77
C ARG A 30 -4.06 -6.75 -0.42
N LEU A 31 -3.88 -5.47 -0.08
CA LEU A 31 -2.65 -4.93 0.48
C LEU A 31 -2.43 -5.47 1.90
N GLN A 32 -1.18 -5.83 2.21
CA GLN A 32 -0.83 -6.54 3.45
C GLN A 32 -0.26 -5.63 4.54
N SER A 33 0.03 -4.37 4.21
CA SER A 33 0.63 -3.41 5.16
C SER A 33 0.11 -1.99 4.95
N ARG A 34 0.22 -1.16 6.00
CA ARG A 34 -0.08 0.28 5.95
C ARG A 34 0.82 1.00 4.95
N GLU A 35 2.09 0.59 4.85
CA GLU A 35 3.04 1.09 3.87
C GLU A 35 2.54 0.85 2.43
N ALA A 36 2.05 -0.35 2.13
CA ALA A 36 1.48 -0.66 0.82
C ALA A 36 0.24 0.19 0.52
N VAL A 37 -0.63 0.43 1.52
CA VAL A 37 -1.79 1.33 1.40
C VAL A 37 -1.33 2.76 1.13
N MET A 38 -0.33 3.25 1.86
CA MET A 38 0.25 4.57 1.67
C MET A 38 0.79 4.75 0.25
N TYR A 39 1.55 3.77 -0.25
CA TYR A 39 2.06 3.81 -1.62
C TYR A 39 0.95 3.81 -2.67
N TYR A 40 -0.09 2.99 -2.48
CA TYR A 40 -1.23 2.98 -3.38
C TYR A 40 -2.03 4.29 -3.34
N ARG A 41 -2.17 4.92 -2.16
CA ARG A 41 -2.81 6.23 -2.02
C ARG A 41 -2.04 7.31 -2.78
N ILE A 42 -0.72 7.41 -2.56
CA ILE A 42 0.15 8.35 -3.30
C ILE A 42 0.05 8.10 -4.81
N PHE A 43 0.06 6.84 -5.22
CA PHE A 43 -0.11 6.48 -6.62
C PHE A 43 -1.45 7.00 -7.17
N ARG A 44 -2.57 6.76 -6.48
CA ARG A 44 -3.90 7.23 -6.88
C ARG A 44 -4.00 8.74 -6.95
N GLU A 45 -3.36 9.46 -6.03
CA GLU A 45 -3.34 10.93 -6.03
C GLU A 45 -2.66 11.51 -7.27
N HIS A 46 -1.59 10.85 -7.77
CA HIS A 46 -0.84 11.32 -8.93
C HIS A 46 -1.37 10.80 -10.28
N PHE A 47 -1.87 9.57 -10.33
CA PHE A 47 -2.22 8.88 -11.58
C PHE A 47 -3.71 8.55 -11.70
N GLY A 48 -4.50 8.77 -10.65
CA GLY A 48 -5.92 8.42 -10.61
C GLY A 48 -6.18 6.94 -10.32
N GLU A 49 -7.45 6.54 -10.42
CA GLU A 49 -7.83 5.13 -10.28
C GLU A 49 -7.56 4.36 -11.58
N MET A 50 -6.79 3.30 -11.49
CA MET A 50 -6.54 2.40 -12.61
C MET A 50 -7.21 1.05 -12.38
N ALA A 51 -7.92 0.56 -13.41
CA ALA A 51 -8.56 -0.75 -13.39
C ALA A 51 -7.55 -1.90 -13.50
N ASP A 52 -6.40 -1.65 -14.17
CA ASP A 52 -5.33 -2.62 -14.34
C ASP A 52 -4.14 -2.27 -13.43
N LEU A 53 -3.96 -3.08 -12.38
CA LEU A 53 -2.84 -2.99 -11.44
C LEU A 53 -1.87 -4.16 -11.60
N SER A 54 -1.95 -4.92 -12.70
CA SER A 54 -1.08 -6.07 -12.97
C SER A 54 0.41 -5.74 -12.94
N TRP A 55 0.77 -4.49 -13.23
CA TRP A 55 2.13 -3.96 -13.21
C TRP A 55 2.69 -3.69 -11.80
N MET A 56 1.85 -3.53 -10.77
CA MET A 56 2.32 -3.22 -9.40
C MET A 56 3.06 -4.41 -8.76
N GLY A 57 3.06 -5.58 -9.42
CA GLY A 57 3.54 -6.82 -8.84
C GLY A 57 2.68 -7.26 -7.65
N ARG A 58 2.80 -8.53 -7.25
CA ARG A 58 2.45 -8.85 -5.86
C ARG A 58 3.48 -8.10 -5.04
N MET A 59 3.06 -7.18 -4.16
CA MET A 59 3.96 -6.68 -3.12
C MET A 59 4.32 -7.87 -2.25
N GLU A 60 5.27 -8.69 -2.72
CA GLU A 60 5.82 -9.82 -2.00
C GLU A 60 6.45 -9.24 -0.76
N GLU A 61 6.02 -9.78 0.38
CA GLU A 61 6.60 -9.56 1.68
C GLU A 61 8.11 -9.54 1.50
N VAL A 62 8.74 -8.39 1.74
CA VAL A 62 10.21 -8.33 1.75
C VAL A 62 10.61 -9.12 2.98
N ALA A 63 10.78 -10.43 2.80
CA ALA A 63 11.39 -11.31 3.77
C ALA A 63 12.79 -10.73 4.02
N GLN A 64 12.94 -10.05 5.15
CA GLN A 64 14.24 -9.57 5.57
C GLN A 64 15.14 -10.79 5.76
N VAL A 65 16.17 -10.89 4.93
CA VAL A 65 17.29 -11.83 5.06
C VAL A 65 18.40 -11.17 5.85
#